data_AF-A0A522AAL5-F1
#
_entry.id   AF-A0A522AAL5-F1
#
_cell.length_a   1.000
_cell.length_b   1.000
_cell.length_c   1.000
_cell.angle_alpha   90.00
_cell.angle_beta   90.00
_cell.angle_gamma   90.00
#
_symmetry.space_group_name_H-M   'P 1'
#
loop_
_entity.id
_entity.type
_entity.pdbx_description
1 polymer ?
#
loop_
_entity_poly.entity_id
_entity_poly.type
_entity_poly.pdbx_seq_one_letter_code
_entity_poly.pdbx_strand_id
1 'polypeptide(L)'
;MLMLDFSGFLVMLMMSFFVAGVLHYGFNYYVMPGPWSFMSKVIIAFIGGAFGPMFFGHWMASFAGVPLMPALIGSFALVILAVDVTHSVRGKAT
;
A
#
# COMPACT_ATOMS: atom_id res chain seq x y z
N MET A 1 -6.32 -13.17 -18.96
CA MET A 1 -6.78 -13.11 -17.56
C MET A 1 -6.01 -12.00 -16.88
N LEU A 2 -6.68 -11.04 -16.26
CA LEU A 2 -6.02 -10.04 -15.42
C LEU A 2 -5.55 -10.69 -14.12
N MET A 3 -4.54 -10.09 -13.48
CA MET A 3 -3.95 -10.56 -12.22
C MET A 3 -4.97 -10.67 -11.08
N LEU A 4 -6.09 -9.94 -11.14
CA LEU A 4 -7.19 -9.95 -10.19
C LEU A 4 -8.54 -9.93 -10.93
N ASP A 5 -9.53 -10.62 -10.37
CA ASP A 5 -10.93 -10.43 -10.73
C ASP A 5 -11.48 -9.11 -10.13
N PHE A 6 -12.67 -8.68 -10.56
CA PHE A 6 -13.26 -7.42 -10.11
C PHE A 6 -13.46 -7.38 -8.58
N SER A 7 -13.81 -8.53 -7.98
CA SER A 7 -13.96 -8.65 -6.53
C SER A 7 -12.63 -8.47 -5.77
N GLY A 8 -11.56 -9.11 -6.23
CA GLY A 8 -10.23 -8.97 -5.65
C GLY A 8 -9.68 -7.57 -5.81
N PHE A 9 -9.94 -6.91 -6.96
CA PHE A 9 -9.65 -5.50 -7.16
C PHE A 9 -10.31 -4.62 -6.09
N LEU A 10 -11.61 -4.80 -5.84
CA LEU A 10 -12.34 -4.03 -4.82
C LEU A 10 -11.78 -4.25 -3.42
N VAL A 11 -11.46 -5.50 -3.06
CA VAL A 11 -10.89 -5.85 -1.76
C VAL A 11 -9.53 -5.20 -1.56
N MET A 12 -8.65 -5.29 -2.54
CA MET A 12 -7.35 -4.62 -2.49
C MET A 12 -7.49 -3.10 -2.44
N LEU A 13 -8.44 -2.52 -3.19
CA LEU A 13 -8.69 -1.09 -3.16
C LEU A 13 -9.11 -0.65 -1.74
N MET A 14 -10.04 -1.37 -1.12
CA MET A 14 -10.48 -1.09 0.26
C MET A 14 -9.33 -1.21 1.27
N MET A 15 -8.49 -2.25 1.15
CA MET A 15 -7.30 -2.39 1.98
C MET A 15 -6.30 -1.25 1.76
N SER A 16 -6.14 -0.79 0.52
CA SER A 16 -5.25 0.32 0.18
C SER A 16 -5.74 1.64 0.79
N PHE A 17 -7.04 1.91 0.73
CA PHE A 17 -7.66 3.05 1.43
C PHE A 17 -7.45 2.95 2.94
N PHE A 18 -7.63 1.77 3.52
CA PHE A 18 -7.39 1.54 4.95
C PHE A 18 -5.94 1.81 5.34
N VAL A 19 -4.97 1.20 4.65
CA VAL A 19 -3.53 1.37 4.93
C VAL A 19 -3.10 2.83 4.73
N ALA A 20 -3.49 3.44 3.61
CA ALA A 20 -3.19 4.84 3.35
C ALA A 20 -3.84 5.75 4.40
N GLY A 21 -5.05 5.44 4.87
CA GLY A 21 -5.77 6.20 5.88
C GLY A 21 -5.09 6.13 7.24
N VAL A 22 -4.73 4.91 7.67
CA VAL A 22 -3.99 4.66 8.91
C VAL A 22 -2.64 5.39 8.89
N LEU A 23 -1.88 5.29 7.80
CA LEU A 23 -0.58 5.96 7.71
C LEU A 23 -0.69 7.48 7.57
N HIS A 24 -1.64 7.98 6.77
CA HIS A 24 -1.77 9.42 6.51
C HIS A 24 -2.42 10.16 7.69
N TYR A 25 -3.55 9.67 8.21
CA TYR A 25 -4.30 10.34 9.28
C TYR A 25 -4.00 9.81 10.67
N GLY A 26 -3.75 8.50 10.82
CA GLY A 26 -3.46 7.90 12.12
C GLY A 26 -2.05 8.19 12.62
N PHE A 27 -1.04 7.94 11.78
CA PHE A 27 0.38 8.08 12.15
C PHE A 27 1.03 9.38 11.68
N ASN A 28 0.31 10.26 10.98
CA ASN A 28 0.86 11.45 10.33
C ASN A 28 2.10 11.15 9.47
N TYR A 29 2.17 9.95 8.89
CA TYR A 29 3.32 9.45 8.16
C TYR A 29 3.24 9.86 6.69
N TYR A 30 3.41 11.16 6.40
CA TYR A 30 3.30 11.73 5.05
C TYR A 30 4.49 12.64 4.69
N VAL A 31 4.80 12.70 3.38
CA VAL A 31 5.81 13.62 2.83
C VAL A 31 5.28 15.06 2.79
N MET A 32 4.00 15.24 2.45
CA MET A 32 3.31 16.53 2.46
C MET A 32 1.87 16.35 2.98
N PRO A 33 1.39 17.24 3.87
CA PRO A 33 0.00 17.21 4.29
C PRO A 33 -0.88 17.64 3.11
N GLY A 34 -1.77 16.76 2.66
CA GLY A 34 -2.70 17.09 1.59
C GLY A 34 -3.40 15.90 0.93
N PRO A 35 -4.57 16.14 0.32
CA PRO A 35 -5.38 15.09 -0.31
C PRO A 35 -4.65 14.40 -1.47
N TRP A 36 -3.77 15.13 -2.18
CA TRP A 36 -2.94 14.55 -3.25
C TRP A 36 -1.92 13.53 -2.72
N SER A 37 -1.33 13.79 -1.54
CA SER A 37 -0.43 12.85 -0.89
C SER A 37 -1.17 11.63 -0.33
N PHE A 38 -2.43 11.77 0.06
CA PHE A 38 -3.26 10.62 0.43
C PHE A 38 -3.52 9.74 -0.80
N MET A 39 -3.91 10.33 -1.92
CA MET A 39 -4.29 9.57 -3.11
C MET A 39 -3.09 8.85 -3.77
N SER A 40 -1.90 9.46 -3.75
CA SER A 40 -0.69 8.78 -4.19
C SER A 40 -0.34 7.57 -3.31
N LYS A 41 -0.55 7.66 -1.98
CA LYS A 41 -0.36 6.51 -1.08
C LYS A 41 -1.37 5.40 -1.32
N VAL A 42 -2.62 5.70 -1.66
CA VAL A 42 -3.61 4.66 -2.00
C VAL A 42 -3.11 3.86 -3.20
N ILE A 43 -2.58 4.53 -4.23
CA ILE A 43 -2.01 3.86 -5.42
C ILE A 43 -0.78 3.03 -5.04
N ILE A 44 0.12 3.57 -4.23
CA ILE A 44 1.32 2.86 -3.77
C ILE A 44 0.93 1.65 -2.89
N ALA A 45 0.00 1.81 -1.96
CA ALA A 45 -0.52 0.73 -1.14
C ALA A 45 -1.16 -0.37 -2.00
N PHE A 46 -1.88 0.01 -3.05
CA PHE A 46 -2.45 -0.94 -4.01
C PHE A 46 -1.37 -1.75 -4.72
N ILE A 47 -0.34 -1.07 -5.24
CA ILE A 47 0.80 -1.75 -5.87
C ILE A 47 1.49 -2.68 -4.86
N GLY A 48 1.76 -2.19 -3.65
CA GLY A 48 2.38 -2.98 -2.59
C GLY A 48 1.56 -4.22 -2.23
N GLY A 49 0.24 -4.10 -2.18
CA GLY A 49 -0.66 -5.22 -1.92
C GLY A 49 -0.71 -6.23 -3.07
N ALA A 50 -0.54 -5.77 -4.31
CA ALA A 50 -0.46 -6.62 -5.49
C ALA A 50 0.79 -7.51 -5.46
N PHE A 51 1.91 -6.93 -5.03
CA PHE A 51 3.22 -7.60 -4.98
C PHE A 51 3.51 -8.30 -3.64
N GLY A 52 2.82 -7.93 -2.57
CA GLY A 52 2.96 -8.57 -1.25
C GLY A 52 2.93 -10.10 -1.28
N PRO A 53 1.96 -10.73 -1.97
CA PRO A 53 1.89 -12.19 -2.11
C PRO A 53 3.12 -12.80 -2.80
N MET A 54 3.75 -12.08 -3.75
CA MET A 54 4.95 -12.54 -4.46
C MET A 54 6.17 -12.60 -3.54
N PHE A 55 6.31 -11.65 -2.61
CA PHE A 55 7.48 -11.57 -1.72
C PHE A 55 7.28 -12.29 -0.38
N PHE A 56 6.06 -12.26 0.17
CA PHE A 56 5.74 -12.80 1.49
C PHE A 56 5.02 -14.16 1.43
N GLY A 57 4.73 -14.68 0.23
CA GLY A 57 4.05 -15.96 0.01
C GLY A 57 2.54 -15.88 0.22
N HIS A 58 1.90 -17.05 0.26
CA HIS A 58 0.46 -17.19 0.45
C HIS A 58 0.18 -17.91 1.77
N TRP A 59 0.00 -17.14 2.82
CA TRP A 59 -0.36 -17.67 4.14
C TRP A 59 -1.52 -16.85 4.73
N MET A 60 -2.27 -17.50 5.64
CA MET A 60 -3.54 -17.01 6.18
C MET A 60 -4.69 -16.91 5.17
N ALA A 61 -5.79 -16.30 5.60
CA ALA A 61 -7.04 -16.23 4.85
C ALA A 61 -6.90 -15.43 3.55
N SER A 62 -7.44 -16.01 2.48
CA SER A 62 -7.66 -15.33 1.21
C SER A 62 -9.12 -14.92 1.07
N PHE A 63 -9.38 -13.70 0.64
CA PHE A 63 -10.72 -13.23 0.33
C PHE A 63 -10.75 -12.71 -1.10
N ALA A 64 -11.71 -13.18 -1.91
CA ALA A 64 -11.80 -12.89 -3.34
C ALA A 64 -10.46 -13.12 -4.09
N GLY A 65 -9.77 -14.21 -3.79
CA GLY A 65 -8.47 -14.54 -4.40
C GLY A 65 -7.28 -13.70 -3.93
N VAL A 66 -7.48 -12.76 -3.00
CA VAL A 66 -6.42 -11.92 -2.43
C VAL A 66 -5.99 -12.49 -1.06
N PRO A 67 -4.73 -12.92 -0.87
CA PRO A 67 -4.24 -13.32 0.44
C PRO A 67 -4.03 -12.07 1.30
N LEU A 68 -4.89 -11.89 2.31
CA LEU A 68 -5.08 -10.62 3.00
C LEU A 68 -3.83 -10.16 3.75
N MET A 69 -3.18 -11.07 4.48
CA MET A 69 -2.00 -10.74 5.28
C MET A 69 -0.78 -10.38 4.43
N PRO A 70 -0.36 -11.20 3.45
CA PRO A 70 0.68 -10.82 2.51
C PRO A 70 0.40 -9.51 1.78
N ALA A 71 -0.85 -9.29 1.35
CA ALA A 71 -1.24 -8.04 0.70
C ALA A 71 -1.13 -6.84 1.64
N LEU A 72 -1.62 -6.94 2.88
CA LEU A 72 -1.50 -5.87 3.89
C LEU A 72 -0.03 -5.54 4.16
N ILE A 73 0.80 -6.54 4.42
CA ILE A 73 2.24 -6.34 4.68
C ILE A 73 2.91 -5.68 3.48
N GLY A 74 2.61 -6.13 2.26
CA GLY A 74 3.12 -5.52 1.03
C GLY A 74 2.69 -4.06 0.87
N SER A 75 1.42 -3.74 1.15
CA SER A 75 0.90 -2.37 1.14
C SER A 75 1.63 -1.47 2.13
N PHE A 76 1.79 -1.92 3.39
CA PHE A 76 2.54 -1.16 4.40
C PHE A 76 4.00 -0.97 4.00
N ALA A 77 4.68 -2.05 3.60
CA ALA A 77 6.09 -2.02 3.24
C ALA A 77 6.36 -1.04 2.11
N LEU A 78 5.57 -1.07 1.03
CA LEU A 78 5.81 -0.21 -0.13
C LEU A 78 5.52 1.26 0.19
N VAL A 79 4.47 1.57 0.97
CA VAL A 79 4.20 2.96 1.37
C VAL A 79 5.30 3.49 2.28
N ILE A 80 5.76 2.68 3.24
CA ILE A 80 6.86 3.05 4.14
C ILE A 80 8.14 3.34 3.34
N LEU A 81 8.52 2.42 2.46
CA LEU A 81 9.69 2.59 1.59
C LEU A 81 9.56 3.82 0.69
N ALA A 82 8.38 4.05 0.10
CA ALA A 82 8.17 5.22 -0.75
C ALA A 82 8.35 6.54 0.00
N VAL A 83 7.82 6.64 1.23
CA VAL A 83 8.01 7.81 2.08
C VAL A 83 9.47 7.97 2.49
N ASP A 84 10.12 6.90 2.95
CA ASP A 84 11.51 6.90 3.38
C ASP A 84 12.47 7.31 2.25
N VAL A 85 12.32 6.71 1.06
CA VAL A 85 13.07 7.09 -0.15
C VAL A 85 12.86 8.56 -0.49
N THR A 86 11.62 9.05 -0.40
CA THR A 86 11.34 10.46 -0.68
C THR A 86 12.06 11.40 0.28
N HIS A 87 12.10 11.06 1.58
CA HIS A 87 12.86 11.82 2.58
C HIS A 87 14.37 11.72 2.36
N SER A 88 14.89 10.55 2.01
CA SER A 88 16.32 10.32 1.74
C SER A 88 16.81 11.13 0.54
N VAL A 89 16.03 11.18 -0.54
CA VAL A 89 16.34 12.00 -1.73
C VAL A 89 16.29 13.48 -1.39
N ARG A 90 15.28 13.92 -0.63
CA ARG A 90 15.13 15.33 -0.22
C ARG A 90 16.27 15.79 0.70
N GLY A 91 16.76 14.91 1.57
CA GLY A 91 17.90 15.19 2.46
C GLY A 91 19.26 15.31 1.75
N LYS A 92 19.38 14.84 0.49
CA LYS A 92 20.59 15.01 -0.33
C LYS A 92 20.60 16.28 -1.20
N ALA A 93 19.50 17.03 -1.23
CA ALA A 93 19.34 18.20 -2.09
C ALA A 93 19.67 19.55 -1.40
N THR A 94 20.29 19.51 -0.22
CA THR A 94 20.80 20.66 0.54
C THR A 94 22.27 20.45 0.84
#